data_AF-A0A327YK26-F1
#
_entry.id   AF-A0A327YK26-F1
#
_cell.length_a   1.000
_cell.length_b   1.000
_cell.length_c   1.000
_cell.angle_alpha   90.00
_cell.angle_beta   90.00
_cell.angle_gamma   90.00
#
_symmetry.space_group_name_H-M   'P 1'
#
loop_
_entity.id
_entity.type
_entity.pdbx_description
1 polymer ?
#
loop_
_entity_poly.entity_id
_entity_poly.type
_entity_poly.pdbx_seq_one_letter_code
_entity_poly.pdbx_strand_id
1 'polypeptide(L)'
;MSKNDPDFIHQLAVDAYGAQHLGGVTRSITTAFALIGLYLSVECGYTGKQVQKAHMELAKRRHDWPRFEPPHQTYSLTVFDVLRAEPGKKRDEMLKAWAEEVWKSWEHYHDWVRTFCHQWLHRSLFVFSTFGCGLFSVFLHKKASKFSIFIPSGKI
;
A
#
# COMPACT_ATOMS: atom_id res chain seq x y z
N MET A 1 12.49 -17.30 -19.48
CA MET A 1 12.02 -16.00 -18.98
C MET A 1 11.46 -15.21 -20.18
N SER A 2 10.17 -15.38 -20.49
CA SER A 2 9.52 -14.64 -21.59
C SER A 2 9.01 -13.29 -21.07
N LYS A 3 9.21 -12.24 -21.87
CA LYS A 3 9.08 -10.82 -21.51
C LYS A 3 7.63 -10.28 -21.46
N ASN A 4 6.60 -11.12 -21.41
CA ASN A 4 5.20 -10.65 -21.57
C ASN A 4 4.21 -11.36 -20.65
N ASP A 5 4.55 -11.53 -19.36
CA ASP A 5 3.55 -11.98 -18.39
C ASP A 5 2.72 -10.79 -17.88
N PRO A 6 1.41 -10.72 -18.19
CA PRO A 6 0.54 -9.64 -17.75
C PRO A 6 0.36 -9.55 -16.24
N ASP A 7 0.68 -10.59 -15.47
CA ASP A 7 0.42 -10.63 -14.02
C ASP A 7 1.50 -9.95 -13.18
N PHE A 8 2.66 -9.61 -13.76
CA PHE A 8 3.80 -8.95 -13.09
C PHE A 8 3.91 -9.37 -11.61
N ILE A 9 3.86 -10.69 -11.38
CA ILE A 9 3.98 -11.39 -10.09
C ILE A 9 5.20 -10.87 -9.31
N HIS A 10 6.20 -10.35 -10.03
CA HIS A 10 7.35 -9.65 -9.51
C HIS A 10 7.02 -8.47 -8.58
N GLN A 11 5.97 -7.67 -8.84
CA GLN A 11 5.66 -6.53 -7.98
C GLN A 11 5.21 -6.99 -6.58
N LEU A 12 4.32 -7.98 -6.53
CA LEU A 12 3.87 -8.57 -5.27
C LEU A 12 5.04 -9.17 -4.47
N ALA A 13 5.97 -9.84 -5.16
CA ALA A 13 7.18 -10.38 -4.54
C ALA A 13 8.12 -9.28 -4.02
N VAL A 14 8.30 -8.18 -4.75
CA VAL A 14 9.11 -7.04 -4.33
C VAL A 14 8.50 -6.35 -3.10
N ASP A 15 7.19 -6.15 -3.10
CA ASP A 15 6.49 -5.51 -1.98
C ASP A 15 6.49 -6.39 -0.73
N ALA A 16 6.21 -7.69 -0.86
CA ALA A 16 6.33 -8.65 0.24
C ALA A 16 7.76 -8.72 0.79
N TYR A 17 8.76 -8.76 -0.10
CA TYR A 17 10.16 -8.77 0.31
C TYR A 17 10.53 -7.49 1.08
N GLY A 18 10.16 -6.33 0.54
CA GLY A 18 10.47 -5.03 1.12
C GLY A 18 9.83 -4.80 2.48
N ALA A 19 8.60 -5.29 2.68
CA ALA A 19 7.92 -5.23 3.97
C ALA A 19 8.44 -6.25 4.99
N GLN A 20 8.89 -7.43 4.55
CA GLN A 20 9.47 -8.46 5.43
C GLN A 20 10.92 -8.12 5.84
N HIS A 21 11.74 -7.61 4.93
CA HIS A 21 13.18 -7.42 5.14
C HIS A 21 13.55 -5.96 5.36
N LEU A 22 12.91 -5.30 6.32
CA LEU A 22 13.34 -3.96 6.74
C LEU A 22 14.79 -4.00 7.26
N GLY A 23 15.73 -3.63 6.39
CA GLY A 23 17.17 -3.80 6.62
C GLY A 23 17.96 -2.51 6.41
N GLY A 24 18.04 -1.70 7.46
CA GLY A 24 19.06 -0.65 7.67
C GLY A 24 18.81 0.71 6.99
N VAL A 25 18.73 1.80 7.78
CA VAL A 25 18.53 3.23 7.36
C VAL A 25 17.50 3.41 6.23
N THR A 26 16.64 2.42 5.97
CA THR A 26 15.84 2.35 4.77
C THR A 26 14.79 3.44 4.82
N ARG A 27 14.76 4.20 3.73
CA ARG A 27 13.95 5.40 3.58
C ARG A 27 12.49 5.02 3.77
N SER A 28 11.78 5.72 4.66
CA SER A 28 10.35 5.56 4.94
C SER A 28 9.47 5.36 3.70
N ILE A 29 9.89 5.89 2.55
CA ILE A 29 9.24 5.70 1.25
C ILE A 29 9.19 4.24 0.78
N THR A 30 10.26 3.45 0.96
CA THR A 30 10.31 2.07 0.48
C THR A 30 9.34 1.20 1.26
N THR A 31 9.29 1.37 2.59
CA THR A 31 8.31 0.71 3.44
C THR A 31 6.89 1.14 3.10
N ALA A 32 6.65 2.45 2.91
CA ALA A 32 5.34 2.93 2.51
C ALA A 32 4.88 2.30 1.19
N PHE A 33 5.76 2.24 0.18
CA PHE A 33 5.42 1.65 -1.12
C PHE A 33 5.13 0.15 -0.99
N ALA A 34 5.95 -0.59 -0.25
CA ALA A 34 5.71 -2.00 0.01
C ALA A 34 4.35 -2.25 0.67
N LEU A 35 4.03 -1.51 1.74
CA LEU A 35 2.74 -1.64 2.45
C LEU A 35 1.54 -1.25 1.58
N ILE A 36 1.67 -0.18 0.80
CA ILE A 36 0.63 0.23 -0.16
C ILE A 36 0.43 -0.84 -1.23
N GLY A 37 1.51 -1.43 -1.75
CA GLY A 37 1.43 -2.50 -2.74
C GLY A 37 0.73 -3.74 -2.19
N LEU A 38 1.09 -4.16 -0.97
CA LEU A 38 0.43 -5.27 -0.27
C LEU A 38 -1.06 -5.00 -0.04
N TYR A 39 -1.43 -3.83 0.47
CA TYR A 39 -2.84 -3.44 0.63
C TYR A 39 -3.62 -3.51 -0.67
N LEU A 40 -3.08 -2.92 -1.75
CA LEU A 40 -3.76 -2.88 -3.04
C LEU A 40 -3.92 -4.28 -3.64
N SER A 41 -2.91 -5.15 -3.51
CA SER A 41 -3.01 -6.52 -4.03
C SER A 41 -3.86 -7.44 -3.17
N VAL A 42 -3.68 -7.43 -1.84
CA VAL A 42 -4.33 -8.38 -0.92
C VAL A 42 -5.77 -7.98 -0.63
N GLU A 43 -6.05 -6.71 -0.33
CA GLU A 43 -7.40 -6.26 0.03
C GLU A 43 -8.19 -5.75 -1.17
N CYS A 44 -7.54 -5.09 -2.13
CA CYS A 44 -8.23 -4.48 -3.28
C CYS A 44 -8.19 -5.33 -4.55
N GLY A 45 -7.47 -6.45 -4.57
CA GLY A 45 -7.38 -7.35 -5.72
C GLY A 45 -6.62 -6.77 -6.93
N TYR A 46 -5.73 -5.78 -6.73
CA TYR A 46 -5.00 -5.14 -7.81
C TYR A 46 -3.91 -6.07 -8.36
N THR A 47 -3.82 -6.12 -9.69
CA THR A 47 -2.69 -6.74 -10.41
C THR A 47 -1.39 -5.99 -10.17
N GLY A 48 -0.24 -6.65 -10.36
CA GLY A 48 1.07 -6.02 -10.20
C GLY A 48 1.24 -4.76 -11.07
N LYS A 49 0.64 -4.74 -12.27
CA LYS A 49 0.63 -3.55 -13.15
C LYS A 49 -0.20 -2.39 -12.56
N GLN A 50 -1.33 -2.68 -11.92
CA GLN A 50 -2.14 -1.64 -11.26
C GLN A 50 -1.43 -1.08 -10.03
N VAL A 51 -0.76 -1.94 -9.24
CA VAL A 51 0.07 -1.51 -8.12
C VAL A 51 1.21 -0.61 -8.59
N GLN A 52 1.94 -1.02 -9.63
CA GLN A 52 3.03 -0.21 -10.20
C GLN A 52 2.53 1.16 -10.68
N LYS A 53 1.36 1.21 -11.33
CA LYS A 53 0.74 2.50 -11.70
C LYS A 53 0.40 3.35 -10.49
N ALA A 54 -0.14 2.77 -9.42
CA ALA A 54 -0.43 3.50 -8.18
C ALA A 54 0.85 4.07 -7.56
N HIS A 55 1.92 3.28 -7.48
CA HIS A 55 3.24 3.74 -7.03
C HIS A 55 3.77 4.90 -7.87
N MET A 56 3.65 4.83 -9.20
CA MET A 56 4.04 5.92 -10.09
C MET A 56 3.21 7.19 -9.84
N GLU A 57 1.90 7.07 -9.62
CA GLU A 57 1.06 8.23 -9.29
C GLU A 57 1.45 8.89 -7.97
N LEU A 58 1.74 8.09 -6.93
CA LEU A 58 2.21 8.59 -5.64
C LEU A 58 3.59 9.24 -5.76
N ALA A 59 4.48 8.69 -6.58
CA ALA A 59 5.82 9.24 -6.80
C ALA A 59 5.84 10.61 -7.50
N LYS A 60 4.72 11.04 -8.13
CA LYS A 60 4.61 12.38 -8.74
C LYS A 60 4.58 13.51 -7.71
N ARG A 61 4.35 13.19 -6.43
CA ARG A 61 4.24 14.18 -5.36
C ARG A 61 5.19 13.82 -4.22
N ARG A 62 5.62 14.85 -3.49
CA ARG A 62 6.33 14.64 -2.23
C ARG A 62 5.31 14.30 -1.16
N HIS A 63 5.62 13.28 -0.38
CA HIS A 63 4.85 12.87 0.79
C HIS A 63 5.80 12.77 1.98
N ASP A 64 5.30 13.17 3.15
CA ASP A 64 5.99 12.97 4.41
C ASP A 64 5.69 11.56 4.90
N TRP A 65 6.58 10.62 4.52
CA TRP A 65 6.45 9.23 4.90
C TRP A 65 6.79 9.07 6.39
N PRO A 66 5.88 8.49 7.21
CA PRO A 66 6.18 8.28 8.62
C PRO A 66 7.34 7.30 8.77
N ARG A 67 8.02 7.35 9.90
CA ARG A 67 8.92 6.26 10.27
C ARG A 67 8.06 5.06 10.64
N PHE A 68 8.22 3.97 9.89
CA PHE A 68 7.51 2.73 10.15
C PHE A 68 8.27 1.89 11.15
N GLU A 69 7.57 1.41 12.17
CA GLU A 69 8.10 0.44 13.12
C GLU A 69 7.76 -0.97 12.63
N PRO A 70 8.76 -1.84 12.38
CA PRO A 70 8.50 -3.21 11.97
C PRO A 70 7.65 -3.93 13.02
N PRO A 71 6.78 -4.87 12.61
CA PRO A 71 6.12 -5.73 13.57
C PRO A 71 7.12 -6.56 14.37
N HIS A 72 6.75 -6.92 15.59
CA HIS A 72 7.46 -7.96 16.32
C HIS A 72 7.39 -9.25 15.49
N GLN A 73 8.56 -9.78 15.14
CA GLN A 73 8.73 -10.83 14.13
C GLN A 73 7.77 -12.00 14.35
N THR A 74 6.77 -12.10 13.47
CA THR A 74 5.73 -13.13 13.44
C THR A 74 5.44 -13.46 11.99
N TYR A 75 6.38 -14.16 11.33
CA TYR A 75 6.19 -14.68 9.98
C TYR A 75 6.63 -16.14 9.93
N SER A 76 5.75 -16.99 9.41
CA SER A 76 6.01 -18.41 9.16
C SER A 76 6.49 -18.66 7.73
N LEU A 77 6.15 -17.78 6.78
CA LEU A 77 6.59 -17.82 5.40
C LEU A 77 7.66 -16.77 5.10
N THR A 78 8.58 -17.14 4.24
CA THR A 78 9.66 -16.29 3.73
C THR A 78 9.78 -16.41 2.22
N VAL A 79 10.59 -15.54 1.62
CA VAL A 79 10.98 -15.68 0.21
C VAL A 79 11.56 -17.08 -0.11
N PHE A 80 12.18 -17.78 0.85
CA PHE A 80 12.70 -19.13 0.62
C PHE A 80 11.60 -20.15 0.36
N ASP A 81 10.44 -20.01 0.99
CA ASP A 81 9.31 -20.92 0.79
C ASP A 81 8.72 -20.76 -0.62
N VAL A 82 8.66 -19.52 -1.11
CA VAL A 82 8.29 -19.20 -2.51
C VAL A 82 9.29 -19.81 -3.50
N LEU A 83 10.59 -19.69 -3.23
CA LEU A 83 11.64 -20.21 -4.11
C LEU A 83 11.67 -21.75 -4.14
N ARG A 84 11.33 -22.40 -3.02
CA ARG A 84 11.22 -23.87 -2.92
C ARG A 84 9.97 -24.42 -3.60
N ALA A 85 8.92 -23.59 -3.78
CA ALA A 85 7.72 -24.01 -4.49
C ALA A 85 8.01 -24.25 -5.99
N GLU A 86 7.35 -25.27 -6.53
CA GLU A 86 7.45 -25.64 -7.94
C GLU A 86 7.03 -24.47 -8.85
N PRO A 87 7.75 -24.23 -9.96
CA PRO A 87 7.40 -23.18 -10.91
C PRO A 87 5.95 -23.28 -11.43
N GLY A 88 5.34 -22.12 -11.70
CA GLY A 88 3.95 -22.00 -12.14
C GLY A 88 3.00 -21.85 -10.95
N LYS A 89 1.80 -22.42 -11.07
CA LYS A 89 0.67 -22.19 -10.15
C LYS A 89 1.02 -22.35 -8.66
N LYS A 90 1.84 -23.35 -8.31
CA LYS A 90 2.24 -23.61 -6.91
C LYS A 90 3.10 -22.48 -6.33
N ARG A 91 4.03 -21.94 -7.11
CA ARG A 91 4.84 -20.78 -6.70
C ARG A 91 3.99 -19.52 -6.60
N ASP A 92 3.03 -19.35 -7.51
CA ASP A 92 2.15 -18.18 -7.50
C ASP A 92 1.23 -18.20 -6.27
N GLU A 93 0.71 -19.37 -5.89
CA GLU A 93 -0.04 -19.59 -4.66
C GLU A 93 0.82 -19.33 -3.41
N MET A 94 2.06 -19.83 -3.39
CA MET A 94 2.99 -19.59 -2.27
C MET A 94 3.36 -18.12 -2.13
N LEU A 95 3.54 -17.41 -3.25
CA LEU A 95 3.78 -15.97 -3.22
C LEU A 95 2.58 -15.21 -2.63
N LYS A 96 1.36 -15.56 -3.02
CA LYS A 96 0.15 -14.93 -2.47
C LYS A 96 0.05 -15.16 -0.96
N ALA A 97 0.24 -16.41 -0.52
CA ALA A 97 0.23 -16.75 0.90
C ALA A 97 1.30 -15.98 1.70
N TRP A 98 2.51 -15.89 1.17
CA TRP A 98 3.58 -15.11 1.80
C TRP A 98 3.24 -13.61 1.87
N ALA A 99 2.71 -13.03 0.79
CA ALA A 99 2.30 -11.62 0.77
C ALA A 99 1.15 -11.34 1.75
N GLU A 100 0.17 -12.24 1.86
CA GLU A 100 -0.93 -12.15 2.83
C GLU A 100 -0.42 -12.21 4.27
N GLU A 101 0.52 -13.10 4.58
CA GLU A 101 1.08 -13.21 5.92
C GLU A 101 1.93 -11.98 6.28
N VAL A 102 2.75 -11.50 5.35
CA VAL A 102 3.50 -10.26 5.54
C VAL A 102 2.52 -9.11 5.76
N TRP A 103 1.48 -8.95 4.93
CA TRP A 103 0.47 -7.91 5.12
C TRP A 103 -0.20 -8.00 6.49
N LYS A 104 -0.59 -9.21 6.91
CA LYS A 104 -1.20 -9.44 8.23
C LYS A 104 -0.26 -9.05 9.37
N SER A 105 1.03 -9.34 9.26
CA SER A 105 1.99 -8.95 10.30
C SER A 105 2.05 -7.42 10.51
N TRP A 106 1.66 -6.63 9.50
CA TRP A 106 1.62 -5.17 9.54
C TRP A 106 0.24 -4.59 9.96
N GLU A 107 -0.61 -5.36 10.64
CA GLU A 107 -1.98 -4.95 11.02
C GLU A 107 -2.07 -3.59 11.72
N HIS A 108 -1.07 -3.22 12.54
CA HIS A 108 -0.99 -1.93 13.23
C HIS A 108 -0.84 -0.71 12.31
N TYR A 109 -0.52 -0.92 11.02
CA TYR A 109 -0.48 0.14 10.00
C TYR A 109 -1.59 0.04 8.95
N HIS A 110 -2.49 -0.95 9.02
CA HIS A 110 -3.54 -1.13 8.01
C HIS A 110 -4.40 0.12 7.81
N ASP A 111 -4.89 0.71 8.91
CA ASP A 111 -5.74 1.90 8.85
C ASP A 111 -5.00 3.11 8.28
N TRP A 112 -3.71 3.25 8.58
CA TRP A 112 -2.88 4.30 8.01
C TRP A 112 -2.76 4.13 6.49
N VAL A 113 -2.47 2.91 6.02
CA VAL A 113 -2.32 2.62 4.58
C VAL A 113 -3.65 2.84 3.84
N ARG A 114 -4.77 2.32 4.38
CA ARG A 114 -6.12 2.53 3.81
C ARG A 114 -6.44 4.01 3.68
N THR A 115 -6.23 4.77 4.76
CA THR A 115 -6.48 6.22 4.78
C THR A 115 -5.59 6.95 3.78
N PHE A 116 -4.32 6.60 3.71
CA PHE A 116 -3.37 7.20 2.78
C PHE A 116 -3.77 6.94 1.32
N CYS A 117 -4.07 5.69 0.98
CA CYS A 117 -4.55 5.31 -0.35
C CYS A 117 -5.85 6.04 -0.70
N HIS A 118 -6.81 6.11 0.22
CA HIS A 118 -8.04 6.87 0.02
C HIS A 118 -7.76 8.35 -0.26
N GLN A 119 -6.86 8.98 0.51
CA GLN A 119 -6.52 10.39 0.33
C GLN A 119 -5.87 10.69 -1.03
N TRP A 120 -4.98 9.81 -1.51
CA TRP A 120 -4.08 10.13 -2.62
C TRP A 120 -4.38 9.42 -3.94
N LEU A 121 -5.16 8.33 -3.93
CA LEU A 121 -5.48 7.54 -5.13
C LEU A 121 -6.93 7.71 -5.62
N HIS A 122 -7.76 8.50 -4.93
CA HIS A 122 -9.22 8.65 -5.19
C HIS A 122 -9.64 9.20 -6.56
N ARG A 123 -8.73 9.68 -7.40
CA ARG A 123 -9.07 10.28 -8.70
C ARG A 123 -8.59 9.52 -9.94
N SER A 124 -7.70 8.54 -9.80
CA SER A 124 -7.01 7.96 -10.97
C SER A 124 -7.24 6.46 -11.18
N LEU A 125 -7.79 5.74 -10.20
CA LEU A 125 -7.82 4.26 -10.23
C LEU A 125 -9.22 3.63 -10.07
N PHE A 126 -10.24 4.41 -9.71
CA PHE A 126 -11.63 3.93 -9.51
C PHE A 126 -12.43 3.67 -10.81
N VAL A 127 -11.82 3.70 -11.99
CA VAL A 127 -12.54 3.41 -13.26
C VAL A 127 -12.56 1.90 -13.60
N PHE A 128 -11.89 1.03 -12.84
CA PHE A 128 -11.77 -0.39 -13.20
C PHE A 128 -12.33 -1.42 -12.19
N SER A 129 -13.15 -1.00 -11.23
CA SER A 129 -13.89 -1.96 -10.39
C SER A 129 -15.34 -1.55 -10.24
N THR A 130 -16.12 -1.74 -11.31
CA THR A 130 -17.54 -2.06 -11.14
C THR A 130 -17.60 -3.57 -10.93
N PHE A 131 -17.72 -4.00 -9.67
CA PHE A 131 -18.67 -5.01 -9.20
C PHE A 131 -18.25 -5.46 -7.78
N GLY A 132 -19.07 -5.08 -6.80
CA GLY A 132 -19.26 -5.87 -5.59
C GLY A 132 -18.32 -5.63 -4.42
N CYS A 133 -18.52 -4.55 -3.67
CA CYS A 133 -18.66 -4.71 -2.22
C CYS A 133 -19.46 -3.53 -1.67
N GLY A 134 -20.68 -3.83 -1.24
CA GLY A 134 -21.51 -2.87 -0.53
C GLY A 134 -21.00 -2.66 0.89
N LEU A 135 -21.40 -1.50 1.41
CA LEU A 135 -21.55 -1.12 2.82
C LEU A 135 -20.52 -0.15 3.40
N PHE A 136 -21.05 1.07 3.55
CA PHE A 136 -20.77 2.12 4.53
C PHE A 136 -19.65 3.13 4.28
N SER A 137 -20.07 4.13 3.49
CA SER A 137 -19.71 5.54 3.65
C SER A 137 -20.05 6.04 5.06
N VAL A 138 -19.04 6.50 5.82
CA VAL A 138 -19.22 7.58 6.80
C VAL A 138 -18.14 8.62 6.52
N PHE A 139 -18.55 9.65 5.77
CA PHE A 139 -17.76 10.80 5.39
C PHE A 139 -17.75 11.80 6.55
N LEU A 140 -16.62 11.94 7.27
CA LEU A 140 -16.41 13.05 8.22
C LEU A 140 -15.50 14.09 7.56
N HIS A 141 -16.14 15.04 6.89
CA HIS A 141 -15.54 16.19 6.26
C HIS A 141 -15.18 17.25 7.32
N LYS A 142 -13.93 17.29 7.80
CA LYS A 142 -13.40 18.50 8.45
C LYS A 142 -12.75 19.39 7.39
N LYS A 143 -13.52 20.34 6.88
CA LYS A 143 -13.05 21.49 6.11
C LYS A 143 -12.24 22.40 7.03
N ALA A 144 -10.96 22.57 6.75
CA ALA A 144 -10.15 23.65 7.32
C ALA A 144 -10.52 24.96 6.60
N SER A 145 -11.33 25.80 7.23
CA SER A 145 -11.56 27.17 6.77
C SER A 145 -10.45 28.07 7.31
N LYS A 146 -9.60 28.55 6.39
CA LYS A 146 -8.88 29.81 6.55
C LYS A 146 -9.90 30.95 6.64
N PHE A 147 -9.81 31.80 7.65
CA PHE A 147 -10.27 33.19 7.55
C PHE A 147 -9.22 34.10 8.17
N SER A 148 -8.69 34.99 7.33
CA SER A 148 -7.83 36.10 7.70
C SER A 148 -8.67 37.28 8.21
N ILE A 149 -8.17 37.89 9.28
CA ILE A 149 -8.17 39.33 9.62
C ILE A 149 -9.54 40.02 9.77
N PHE A 150 -9.82 40.46 11.00
CA PHE A 150 -10.57 41.68 11.28
C PHE A 150 -9.91 42.45 12.44
N ILE A 151 -9.44 43.66 12.16
CA ILE A 151 -8.96 44.65 13.15
C ILE A 151 -10.15 45.52 13.53
N PRO A 152 -10.42 45.77 14.82
CA PRO A 152 -11.17 46.95 15.22
C PRO A 152 -10.25 47.98 15.88
N SER A 153 -10.12 49.12 15.23
CA SER A 153 -9.68 50.39 15.82
C SER A 153 -10.69 50.85 16.88
N GLY A 154 -10.25 51.30 18.06
CA GLY A 154 -11.18 51.88 19.03
C GLY A 154 -10.60 52.30 20.39
N LYS A 155 -9.98 53.49 20.42
CA LYS A 155 -10.00 54.55 21.46
C LYS A 155 -10.00 54.16 22.95
N ILE A 156 -8.96 54.62 23.67
CA ILE A 156 -9.08 55.41 24.91
C ILE A 156 -8.18 56.63 24.73
#